data_AF-A0A6V7RM61-F1
#
_entry.id   AF-A0A6V7RM61-F1
#
_cell.length_a   1.000
_cell.length_b   1.000
_cell.length_c   1.000
_cell.angle_alpha   90.00
_cell.angle_beta   90.00
_cell.angle_gamma   90.00
#
_symmetry.space_group_name_H-M   'P 1'
#
loop_
_entity.id
_entity.type
_entity.pdbx_description
1 polymer ?
#
loop_
_entity_poly.entity_id
_entity_poly.type
_entity_poly.pdbx_seq_one_letter_code
_entity_poly.pdbx_strand_id
1 'polypeptide(L)' 'MQKKKSKAIFLLLAFLAVAIMVAFSVFIAEEMILMALLSVIIFIGIFGLGFTLKKKYRENGWL' A
#
# COMPACT_ATOMS: atom_id res chain seq x y z
N MET A 1 6.99 -24.33 -17.61
CA MET A 1 7.82 -23.30 -16.96
C MET A 1 6.93 -22.29 -16.26
N GLN A 2 6.85 -22.34 -14.92
CA GLN A 2 6.07 -21.42 -14.10
C GLN A 2 6.70 -20.01 -14.23
N LYS A 3 6.03 -19.07 -14.91
CA LYS A 3 6.52 -17.69 -15.02
C LYS A 3 6.53 -17.08 -13.61
N LYS A 4 7.71 -16.93 -12.99
CA LYS A 4 7.88 -16.20 -11.73
C LYS A 4 7.26 -14.81 -11.89
N LYS A 5 6.25 -14.49 -11.08
CA LYS A 5 5.64 -13.15 -11.11
C LYS A 5 6.64 -12.11 -10.61
N SER A 6 6.63 -10.93 -11.23
CA SER A 6 7.50 -9.81 -10.85
C SER A 6 7.17 -9.31 -9.43
N LYS A 7 8.20 -9.14 -8.60
CA LYS A 7 8.08 -8.57 -7.25
C LYS A 7 7.92 -7.04 -7.24
N ALA A 8 7.98 -6.40 -8.41
CA ALA A 8 7.84 -4.95 -8.56
C ALA A 8 6.52 -4.40 -8.00
N ILE A 9 5.46 -5.23 -7.90
CA ILE A 9 4.19 -4.83 -7.30
C ILE A 9 4.34 -4.41 -5.83
N PHE A 10 5.26 -5.00 -5.07
CA PHE A 10 5.51 -4.61 -3.68
C PHE A 10 6.22 -3.25 -3.59
N LEU A 11 7.07 -2.94 -4.57
CA LEU A 11 7.70 -1.63 -4.67
C LEU A 11 6.65 -0.54 -4.97
N LEU A 12 5.74 -0.80 -5.91
CA LEU A 12 4.62 0.09 -6.20
C LEU A 12 3.73 0.34 -4.96
N LEU A 13 3.40 -0.72 -4.21
CA LEU A 13 2.64 -0.59 -2.97
C LEU A 13 3.39 0.24 -1.91
N ALA A 14 4.70 0.10 -1.81
CA ALA A 14 5.53 0.91 -0.91
C ALA A 14 5.51 2.40 -1.31
N PHE A 15 5.68 2.71 -2.60
CA PHE A 15 5.56 4.09 -3.10
C PHE A 15 4.18 4.67 -2.84
N LEU A 16 3.12 3.88 -3.04
CA LEU A 16 1.74 4.32 -2.78
C LEU A 16 1.50 4.59 -1.29
N ALA A 17 2.03 3.75 -0.41
CA ALA A 17 1.95 3.97 1.05
C ALA A 17 2.67 5.27 1.46
N VAL A 18 3.87 5.53 0.91
CA VAL A 18 4.61 6.77 1.16
C VAL A 18 3.85 7.98 0.62
N ALA A 19 3.29 7.90 -0.59
CA ALA A 19 2.51 9.00 -1.17
C ALA A 19 1.29 9.37 -0.31
N ILE A 20 0.59 8.36 0.24
CA ILE A 20 -0.51 8.58 1.18
C ILE A 20 -0.04 9.20 2.49
N MET A 21 1.14 8.83 3.00
CA MET A 21 1.70 9.48 4.18
C MET A 21 2.01 10.97 3.94
N VAL A 22 2.55 11.31 2.77
CA VAL A 22 2.78 12.72 2.40
C VAL A 22 1.46 13.47 2.29
N ALA A 23 0.46 12.89 1.63
CA ALA A 23 -0.87 13.49 1.52
C ALA A 23 -1.53 13.69 2.89
N PHE A 24 -1.41 12.71 3.79
CA PHE A 24 -1.89 12.81 5.17
C PHE A 24 -1.24 13.99 5.91
N SER A 25 0.08 14.17 5.79
CA SER A 25 0.77 15.32 6.39
C SER A 25 0.23 16.66 5.87
N VAL A 26 -0.07 16.76 4.56
CA VAL A 26 -0.67 17.96 3.97
C VAL A 26 -2.09 18.18 4.52
N PHE A 27 -2.92 17.14 4.57
CA PHE A 27 -4.30 17.29 5.08
C PHE A 27 -4.36 17.66 6.56
N ILE A 28 -3.41 17.20 7.37
CA ILE A 28 -3.29 17.64 8.77
C ILE A 28 -2.88 19.12 8.83
N ALA A 29 -1.93 19.55 8.01
CA ALA A 29 -1.48 20.95 7.98
C ALA A 29 -2.58 21.92 7.53
N GLU A 30 -3.44 21.51 6.60
CA GLU A 30 -4.58 22.29 6.10
C GLU A 30 -5.85 22.13 6.96
N GLU A 31 -5.76 21.50 8.15
CA GLU A 31 -6.89 21.22 9.05
C GLU A 31 -8.06 20.44 8.39
N MET A 32 -7.78 19.68 7.33
CA MET A 32 -8.74 18.86 6.58
C MET A 32 -8.96 17.50 7.25
N ILE A 33 -9.56 17.49 8.43
CA ILE A 33 -9.70 16.30 9.30
C ILE A 33 -10.36 15.11 8.59
N LEU A 34 -11.40 15.34 7.79
CA LEU A 34 -12.08 14.26 7.04
C LEU A 34 -11.15 13.57 6.03
N MET A 35 -10.35 14.35 5.30
CA MET A 35 -9.38 13.81 4.32
C MET A 35 -8.20 13.13 5.00
N ALA A 36 -7.75 13.67 6.14
CA ALA A 36 -6.74 13.01 6.97
C ALA A 36 -7.23 11.64 7.45
N LEU A 37 -8.46 11.54 7.95
CA LEU A 37 -9.06 10.27 8.39
C LEU A 37 -9.19 9.27 7.23
N LEU A 38 -9.67 9.75 6.07
CA LEU A 38 -9.77 8.93 4.86
C LEU A 38 -8.39 8.39 4.42
N SER A 39 -7.35 9.21 4.53
CA SER A 39 -5.98 8.82 4.20
C SER A 39 -5.47 7.69 5.08
N VAL A 40 -5.81 7.69 6.38
CA VAL A 40 -5.49 6.59 7.31
C VAL A 40 -6.20 5.30 6.89
N ILE A 41 -7.47 5.37 6.51
CA ILE A 41 -8.24 4.20 6.04
C ILE A 41 -7.60 3.62 4.77
N ILE A 42 -7.25 4.48 3.80
CA ILE A 42 -6.58 4.08 2.57
C ILE A 42 -5.21 3.45 2.88
N PHE A 43 -4.44 4.04 3.79
CA PHE A 43 -3.15 3.53 4.22
C PHE A 43 -3.26 2.10 4.76
N ILE A 44 -4.21 1.86 5.68
CA ILE A 44 -4.48 0.51 6.21
C ILE A 44 -4.86 -0.45 5.07
N GLY A 45 -5.68 -0.01 4.11
CA GLY A 45 -6.03 -0.78 2.92
C GLY A 45 -4.81 -1.19 2.08
N ILE A 46 -3.85 -0.29 1.87
CA ILE A 46 -2.61 -0.58 1.12
C ILE A 46 -1.80 -1.68 1.82
N PHE A 47 -1.66 -1.63 3.15
CA PHE A 47 -0.98 -2.70 3.91
C PHE A 47 -1.75 -4.03 3.85
N GLY A 48 -3.07 -3.99 4.00
CA GLY A 48 -3.91 -5.19 3.91
C GLY A 48 -3.76 -5.88 2.54
N LEU A 49 -3.79 -5.11 1.46
CA LEU A 49 -3.53 -5.59 0.10
C LEU A 49 -2.11 -6.12 -0.05
N GLY A 50 -1.11 -5.41 0.47
CA GLY A 50 0.28 -5.85 0.46
C GLY A 50 0.50 -7.18 1.17
N PHE A 51 -0.10 -7.39 2.34
CA PHE A 51 -0.01 -8.66 3.07
C PHE A 51 -0.76 -9.79 2.37
N THR A 52 -1.94 -9.51 1.83
CA THR A 52 -2.74 -10.50 1.07
C THR A 52 -1.99 -10.94 -0.19
N LEU A 53 -1.42 -9.99 -0.93
CA LEU A 53 -0.59 -10.29 -2.10
C LEU A 53 0.67 -11.06 -1.71
N LYS A 54 1.34 -10.67 -0.62
CA LYS A 54 2.53 -11.39 -0.11
C LYS A 54 2.22 -12.83 0.25
N LYS A 55 1.06 -13.09 0.88
CA LYS A 55 0.57 -14.45 1.16
C LYS A 55 0.37 -15.25 -0.13
N LYS A 56 -0.34 -14.68 -1.12
CA LYS A 56 -0.57 -15.32 -2.41
C LYS A 56 0.74 -15.62 -3.16
N TYR A 57 1.72 -14.71 -3.12
CA TYR A 57 3.02 -14.94 -3.74
C TYR A 57 3.78 -16.11 -3.08
N ARG A 58 3.70 -16.25 -1.75
CA ARG A 58 4.29 -17.38 -1.03
C ARG A 58 3.63 -18.70 -1.41
N GLU A 59 2.30 -18.75 -1.40
CA GLU A 59 1.53 -19.98 -1.71
C GLU A 59 1.79 -20.49 -3.13
N ASN A 60 2.06 -19.58 -4.08
CA ASN A 60 2.35 -19.92 -5.47
C ASN A 60 3.86 -20.10 -5.77
N GLY A 61 4.74 -20.02 -4.77
CA GLY A 61 6.19 -20.13 -4.98
C GLY A 61 6.81 -18.98 -5.79
N TRP A 62 6.17 -17.81 -5.80
CA TRP A 62 6.63 -16.61 -6.50
C TRP A 62 7.44 -15.66 -5.60
N LEU A 63 7.44 -15.89 -4.29
CA LEU A 63 8.21 -15.09 -3.32
C LEU A 63 9.69 -15.49 -3.29
#